data_AF-A0A0F3M4V3-F1
#
_entry.id   AF-A0A0F3M4V3-F1
#
_cell.length_a   1.000
_cell.length_b   1.000
_cell.length_c   1.000
_cell.angle_alpha   90.00
_cell.angle_beta   90.00
_cell.angle_gamma   90.00
#
_symmetry.space_group_name_H-M   'P 1'
#
loop_
_entity.id
_entity.type
_entity.pdbx_description
1 polymer ?
#
loop_
_entity_poly.entity_id
_entity_poly.type
_entity_poly.pdbx_seq_one_letter_code
_entity_poly.pdbx_strand_id
1 'polypeptide(L)'
;MHIEFLETQVKEIEQLINGHIKNNKDLHDKAMLLESIPGIGAKTQAIVLAFFADIEKFSSTKQVVAFVGLNPKHRQSGSSVRGVSRISRTGNSDLRKAFYMPAMSALRHIVNYNEVCV
;
A
#
# COMPACT_ATOMS: atom_id res chain seq x y z
N MET A 1 20.80 -25.79 7.22
CA MET A 1 20.35 -24.93 6.11
C MET A 1 19.38 -23.90 6.66
N HIS A 2 19.87 -22.73 7.03
CA HIS A 2 19.09 -21.74 7.81
C HIS A 2 18.07 -20.97 6.95
N ILE A 3 18.35 -20.81 5.66
CA ILE A 3 17.47 -20.09 4.73
C ILE A 3 16.13 -20.81 4.55
N GLU A 4 16.14 -22.12 4.31
CA GLU A 4 14.91 -22.92 4.16
C GLU A 4 14.00 -22.87 5.40
N PHE A 5 14.61 -22.81 6.59
CA PHE A 5 13.86 -22.66 7.84
C PHE A 5 13.14 -21.31 7.91
N LEU A 6 13.79 -20.23 7.49
CA LEU A 6 13.17 -18.90 7.45
C LEU A 6 12.07 -18.82 6.38
N GLU A 7 12.28 -19.40 5.21
CA GLU A 7 11.25 -19.46 4.15
C GLU A 7 10.00 -20.22 4.62
N THR A 8 10.20 -21.32 5.34
CA THR A 8 9.10 -22.09 5.94
C THR A 8 8.31 -21.24 6.93
N GLN A 9 8.98 -20.54 7.85
CA GLN A 9 8.30 -19.66 8.81
C GLN A 9 7.56 -18.50 8.13
N VAL A 10 8.13 -17.90 7.09
CA VAL A 10 7.45 -16.85 6.31
C VAL A 10 6.14 -17.39 5.73
N LYS A 11 6.18 -18.59 5.14
CA LYS A 11 5.00 -19.24 4.56
C LYS A 11 3.95 -19.58 5.60
N GLU A 12 4.35 -20.07 6.77
CA GLU A 12 3.44 -20.35 7.89
C GLU A 12 2.73 -19.07 8.36
N ILE A 13 3.48 -17.98 8.54
CA ILE A 13 2.91 -16.68 8.93
C ILE A 13 1.97 -16.15 7.85
N GLU A 14 2.33 -16.25 6.57
CA GLU A 14 1.45 -15.85 5.47
C GLU A 14 0.14 -16.65 5.46
N GLN A 15 0.18 -17.96 5.75
CA GLN A 15 -1.02 -18.79 5.89
C GLN A 15 -1.89 -18.36 7.07
N LEU A 16 -1.28 -18.07 8.22
CA LEU A 16 -2.01 -17.61 9.41
C LEU A 16 -2.71 -16.26 9.15
N ILE A 17 -2.02 -15.32 8.48
CA ILE A 17 -2.59 -14.01 8.10
C ILE A 17 -3.78 -14.21 7.15
N ASN A 18 -3.61 -14.99 6.09
CA ASN A 18 -4.67 -15.24 5.12
C ASN A 18 -5.87 -15.96 5.76
N GLY A 19 -5.60 -16.91 6.66
CA GLY A 19 -6.63 -17.57 7.45
C GLY A 19 -7.41 -16.59 8.34
N HIS A 20 -6.71 -15.68 9.02
CA HIS A 20 -7.34 -14.66 9.86
C HIS A 20 -8.24 -13.73 9.04
N ILE A 21 -7.76 -13.24 7.89
CA ILE A 21 -8.55 -12.39 6.98
C ILE A 21 -9.78 -13.14 6.49
N LYS A 22 -9.63 -14.40 6.05
CA LYS A 22 -10.74 -15.21 5.53
C LYS A 22 -11.81 -15.53 6.57
N ASN A 23 -11.41 -15.75 7.82
CA ASN A 23 -12.31 -16.15 8.90
C ASN A 23 -13.06 -14.96 9.53
N ASN A 24 -12.68 -13.73 9.23
CA ASN A 24 -13.37 -12.52 9.66
C ASN A 24 -14.12 -11.90 8.47
N LYS A 25 -15.45 -11.85 8.53
CA LYS A 25 -16.29 -11.38 7.43
C LYS A 25 -15.96 -9.96 6.97
N ASP A 26 -15.76 -9.03 7.90
CA ASP A 26 -15.46 -7.63 7.57
C ASP A 26 -14.09 -7.49 6.89
N LEU A 27 -13.07 -8.19 7.41
CA LEU A 27 -11.74 -8.19 6.80
C LEU A 27 -11.76 -8.87 5.42
N HIS A 28 -12.48 -9.97 5.27
CA HIS A 28 -12.62 -10.67 4.00
C HIS A 28 -13.29 -9.79 2.93
N ASP A 29 -14.39 -9.13 3.27
CA ASP A 29 -15.12 -8.28 2.34
C ASP A 29 -14.26 -7.07 1.91
N LYS A 30 -13.52 -6.45 2.84
CA LYS A 30 -12.53 -5.40 2.53
C LYS A 30 -11.34 -5.92 1.70
N ALA A 31 -10.86 -7.14 1.96
CA ALA A 31 -9.79 -7.75 1.18
C ALA A 31 -10.21 -8.00 -0.27
N MET A 32 -11.45 -8.48 -0.49
CA MET A 32 -12.01 -8.68 -1.83
C MET A 32 -12.14 -7.37 -2.61
N LEU A 33 -12.52 -6.27 -1.95
CA LEU A 33 -12.52 -4.94 -2.57
C LEU A 33 -11.11 -4.51 -2.98
N LEU A 34 -10.11 -4.75 -2.13
CA LEU A 34 -8.72 -4.45 -2.45
C LEU A 34 -8.17 -5.32 -3.60
N GLU A 35 -8.52 -6.60 -3.66
CA GLU A 35 -8.14 -7.53 -4.75
C GLU A 35 -8.66 -7.06 -6.11
N SER A 36 -9.80 -6.36 -6.14
CA SER A 36 -10.37 -5.83 -7.38
C SER A 36 -9.50 -4.76 -8.04
N ILE A 37 -8.57 -4.15 -7.28
CA ILE A 37 -7.64 -3.13 -7.78
C ILE A 37 -6.44 -3.83 -8.42
N PRO A 38 -6.19 -3.62 -9.72
CA PRO A 38 -5.07 -4.23 -10.41
C PRO A 38 -3.72 -3.95 -9.72
N GLY A 39 -2.91 -5.01 -9.58
CA GLY A 39 -1.58 -4.93 -8.97
C GLY A 39 -1.56 -5.06 -7.44
N ILE A 40 -2.72 -4.98 -6.77
CA ILE A 40 -2.83 -5.36 -5.35
C ILE A 40 -2.95 -6.88 -5.24
N GLY A 41 -2.28 -7.46 -4.25
CA GLY A 41 -2.43 -8.87 -3.90
C GLY A 41 -2.36 -9.10 -2.39
N ALA A 42 -2.48 -10.36 -1.97
CA ALA A 42 -2.63 -10.78 -0.56
C ALA A 42 -1.69 -10.09 0.44
N LYS A 43 -0.40 -9.96 0.12
CA LYS A 43 0.57 -9.31 1.02
C LYS A 43 0.28 -7.82 1.20
N THR A 44 -0.04 -7.10 0.11
CA THR A 44 -0.42 -5.68 0.18
C THR A 44 -1.74 -5.52 0.94
N GLN A 45 -2.72 -6.40 0.70
CA GLN A 45 -4.01 -6.37 1.40
C GLN A 45 -3.82 -6.51 2.90
N ALA A 46 -3.05 -7.51 3.34
CA ALA A 46 -2.76 -7.73 4.74
C ALA A 46 -2.15 -6.49 5.40
N ILE A 47 -1.19 -5.85 4.72
CA ILE A 47 -0.58 -4.60 5.21
C ILE A 47 -1.63 -3.49 5.27
N VAL A 48 -2.38 -3.25 4.20
CA VAL A 48 -3.39 -2.18 4.16
C VAL A 48 -4.44 -2.39 5.26
N LEU A 49 -4.99 -3.60 5.40
CA LEU A 49 -5.98 -3.92 6.42
C LEU A 49 -5.43 -3.77 7.84
N ALA A 50 -4.19 -4.17 8.09
CA ALA A 50 -3.56 -4.03 9.40
C ALA A 50 -3.36 -2.56 9.81
N PHE A 51 -3.00 -1.69 8.85
CA PHE A 51 -2.75 -0.27 9.12
C PHE A 51 -4.01 0.61 9.04
N PHE A 52 -5.02 0.21 8.26
CA PHE A 52 -6.24 0.98 8.00
C PHE A 52 -7.50 0.32 8.57
N ALA A 53 -7.37 -0.50 9.62
CA ALA A 53 -8.50 -1.15 10.29
C ALA A 53 -9.66 -0.16 10.58
N ASP A 54 -9.32 1.07 10.96
CA ASP A 54 -10.25 2.20 11.14
C ASP A 54 -9.92 3.37 10.20
N ILE A 55 -10.05 3.17 8.88
CA ILE A 55 -9.83 4.24 7.90
C ILE A 55 -10.74 5.46 8.12
N GLU A 56 -11.89 5.27 8.77
CA GLU A 56 -12.85 6.32 9.11
C GLU A 56 -12.29 7.38 10.08
N LYS A 57 -11.18 7.09 10.76
CA LYS A 57 -10.48 8.07 11.61
C LYS A 57 -9.86 9.22 10.81
N PHE A 58 -9.65 9.04 9.50
CA PHE A 58 -9.13 10.09 8.63
C PHE A 58 -10.27 10.98 8.13
N SER A 59 -10.17 12.29 8.41
CA SER A 59 -11.18 13.27 7.98
C SER A 59 -11.11 13.59 6.47
N SER A 60 -10.04 13.20 5.78
CA SER A 60 -9.84 13.46 4.35
C SER A 60 -8.83 12.51 3.73
N THR A 61 -9.02 12.20 2.45
CA THR A 61 -8.03 11.49 1.61
C THR A 61 -6.65 12.14 1.65
N LYS A 62 -6.56 13.48 1.80
CA LYS A 62 -5.27 14.17 1.93
C LYS A 62 -4.49 13.72 3.16
N GLN A 63 -5.18 13.45 4.27
CA GLN A 63 -4.57 12.95 5.50
C GLN A 63 -4.08 11.51 5.32
N VAL A 64 -4.86 10.66 4.66
CA VAL A 64 -4.44 9.29 4.31
C VAL A 64 -3.17 9.32 3.46
N VAL A 65 -3.15 10.13 2.40
CA VAL A 65 -2.01 10.26 1.49
C VAL A 65 -0.77 10.78 2.23
N ALA A 66 -0.94 11.73 3.16
CA ALA A 66 0.15 12.24 4.01
C ALA A 66 0.64 11.20 5.01
N PHE A 67 -0.27 10.41 5.61
CA PHE A 67 0.05 9.33 6.54
C PHE A 67 0.86 8.21 5.88
N VAL A 68 0.46 7.81 4.67
CA VAL A 68 1.28 6.91 3.83
C VAL A 68 2.58 7.60 3.41
N GLY A 69 2.54 8.92 3.18
CA GLY A 69 3.65 9.70 2.68
C GLY A 69 3.82 9.57 1.17
N LEU A 70 2.72 9.48 0.41
CA LEU A 70 2.76 9.51 -1.06
C LEU A 70 2.59 10.94 -1.61
N ASN A 71 2.31 11.92 -0.76
CA ASN A 71 2.14 13.31 -1.16
C ASN A 71 3.44 13.88 -1.75
N PRO A 72 3.38 14.77 -2.76
CA PRO A 72 4.56 15.48 -3.23
C PRO A 72 5.08 16.43 -2.14
N LYS A 73 6.41 16.48 -1.99
CA LYS A 73 7.13 17.45 -1.18
C LYS A 73 7.80 18.45 -2.11
N HIS A 74 7.36 19.69 -2.05
CA HIS A 74 7.98 20.79 -2.76
C HIS A 74 9.33 21.14 -2.14
N ARG A 75 10.34 21.40 -2.97
CA ARG A 75 11.66 21.88 -2.56
C ARG A 75 11.81 23.32 -2.99
N GLN A 76 11.23 24.22 -2.20
CA GLN A 76 11.27 25.66 -2.43
C GLN A 76 11.89 26.37 -1.23
N SER A 77 12.78 27.34 -1.49
CA SER A 77 13.39 28.20 -0.48
C SER A 77 13.62 29.58 -1.08
N GLY A 78 12.98 30.59 -0.52
CA GLY A 78 12.99 31.96 -1.07
C GLY A 78 12.51 32.02 -2.52
N SER A 79 12.99 33.00 -3.27
CA SER A 79 12.64 33.21 -4.69
C SER A 79 13.51 32.41 -5.67
N SER A 80 14.68 31.92 -5.24
CA SER A 80 15.71 31.37 -6.13
C SER A 80 15.75 29.83 -6.17
N VAL A 81 15.32 29.14 -5.11
CA VAL A 81 15.34 27.67 -5.08
C VAL A 81 13.99 27.12 -5.56
N ARG A 82 13.99 26.53 -6.76
CA ARG A 82 12.85 25.76 -7.33
C ARG A 82 13.32 24.37 -7.75
N GLY A 83 13.45 23.47 -6.77
CA GLY A 83 13.82 22.08 -7.03
C GLY A 83 12.65 21.22 -7.53
N VAL A 84 12.97 20.11 -8.19
CA VAL A 84 11.98 19.09 -8.59
C VAL A 84 11.26 18.55 -7.36
N SER A 85 9.93 18.49 -7.43
CA SER A 85 9.11 17.91 -6.37
C SER A 85 9.31 16.39 -6.32
N ARG A 86 9.42 15.81 -5.12
CA ARG A 86 9.59 14.36 -4.92
C ARG A 86 8.53 13.84 -3.98
N ILE A 87 8.29 12.53 -4.01
CA ILE A 87 7.42 11.88 -3.03
C ILE A 87 7.94 12.17 -1.61
N SER A 88 7.02 12.52 -0.72
CA SER A 88 7.29 12.71 0.69
C SER A 88 7.87 11.43 1.30
N ARG A 89 8.79 11.55 2.25
CA ARG A 89 9.32 10.41 3.00
C ARG A 89 8.95 10.46 4.47
N THR A 90 8.01 11.35 4.82
CA THR A 90 7.62 11.65 6.20
C THR A 90 6.56 10.69 6.73
N GLY A 91 5.74 10.09 5.85
CA GLY A 91 4.76 9.08 6.23
C GLY A 91 5.36 7.67 6.43
N ASN A 92 4.50 6.71 6.77
CA ASN A 92 4.89 5.34 7.07
C ASN A 92 5.61 4.66 5.88
N SER A 93 6.83 4.16 6.12
CA SER A 93 7.65 3.57 5.06
C SER A 93 7.13 2.26 4.49
N ASP A 94 6.47 1.45 5.32
CA ASP A 94 5.99 0.13 4.89
C ASP A 94 4.70 0.25 4.11
N LEU A 95 3.80 1.14 4.53
CA LEU A 95 2.64 1.54 3.72
C LEU A 95 3.07 2.12 2.37
N ARG A 96 4.05 3.03 2.36
CA ARG A 96 4.54 3.61 1.10
C ARG A 96 5.07 2.54 0.15
N LYS A 97 5.83 1.55 0.64
CA LYS A 97 6.28 0.41 -0.17
C LYS A 97 5.09 -0.45 -0.65
N ALA A 98 4.15 -0.72 0.25
CA ALA A 98 2.97 -1.54 -0.01
C ALA A 98 2.06 -0.93 -1.08
N PHE A 99 2.03 0.39 -1.25
CA PHE A 99 1.32 1.04 -2.35
C PHE A 99 2.17 1.27 -3.60
N TYR A 100 3.45 1.61 -3.43
CA TYR A 100 4.33 1.92 -4.57
C TYR A 100 4.57 0.72 -5.47
N MET A 101 4.84 -0.46 -4.89
CA MET A 101 5.16 -1.65 -5.69
C MET A 101 3.97 -2.16 -6.52
N PRO A 102 2.75 -2.28 -5.95
CA PRO A 102 1.54 -2.53 -6.73
C PRO A 102 1.31 -1.53 -7.86
N ALA A 103 1.45 -0.22 -7.59
CA ALA A 103 1.28 0.80 -8.62
C ALA A 103 2.27 0.63 -9.78
N MET A 104 3.54 0.34 -9.48
CA MET A 104 4.55 0.07 -10.50
C MET A 104 4.27 -1.21 -11.29
N SER A 105 3.73 -2.24 -10.64
CA SER A 105 3.31 -3.49 -11.29
C SER A 105 2.12 -3.24 -12.24
N ALA A 106 1.10 -2.55 -11.75
CA ALA A 106 -0.09 -2.15 -12.51
C ALA A 106 0.29 -1.34 -13.75
N LEU A 107 1.15 -0.33 -13.60
CA LEU A 107 1.66 0.50 -14.70
C LEU A 107 2.38 -0.31 -15.78
N ARG A 108 3.03 -1.42 -15.42
CA ARG A 108 3.80 -2.24 -16.35
C ARG A 108 2.93 -3.26 -17.10
N HIS A 109 1.90 -3.79 -16.45
CA HIS A 109 1.15 -4.94 -16.95
C HIS A 109 -0.24 -4.60 -17.49
N ILE A 110 -0.78 -3.41 -17.18
CA ILE A 110 -2.08 -2.98 -17.69
C ILE A 110 -1.87 -2.22 -19.00
N VAL A 111 -2.45 -2.77 -20.08
CA VAL A 111 -2.33 -2.22 -21.45
C VAL A 111 -3.04 -0.85 -21.57
N ASN A 112 -4.12 -0.62 -20.81
CA ASN A 112 -4.90 0.63 -20.78
C ASN A 112 -4.99 1.24 -19.37
N TYR A 113 -3.85 1.68 -18.82
CA TYR A 113 -3.82 2.25 -17.46
C TYR A 113 -4.77 3.46 -17.26
N ASN A 114 -5.00 4.26 -18.32
CA ASN A 114 -5.84 5.45 -18.26
C ASN A 114 -7.33 5.17 -18.00
N GLU A 115 -7.82 3.95 -18.23
CA GLU A 115 -9.22 3.56 -17.97
C GLU A 115 -9.44 3.13 -16.51
N VAL A 116 -8.37 2.80 -15.78
CA VAL A 116 -8.42 2.26 -14.41
C VAL A 116 -8.32 3.36 -13.34
N CYS A 117 -7.81 4.53 -13.69
CA CYS A 117 -7.51 5.62 -12.74
C CYS A 117 -8.54 6.78 -12.73
N VAL A 118 -9.78 6.54 -13.16
CA VAL A 118 -10.85 7.54 -13.16
C VAL A 118 -11.68 7.46 -11.88
#